data_AF-A0A6L5K029-F1
#
_entry.id   AF-A0A6L5K029-F1
#
_cell.length_a   1.000
_cell.length_b   1.000
_cell.length_c   1.000
_cell.angle_alpha   90.00
_cell.angle_beta   90.00
_cell.angle_gamma   90.00
#
_symmetry.space_group_name_H-M   'P 1'
#
loop_
_entity.id
_entity.type
_entity.pdbx_description
1 polymer ?
#
loop_
_entity_poly.entity_id
_entity_poly.type
_entity_poly.pdbx_seq_one_letter_code
_entity_poly.pdbx_strand_id
1 'polypeptide(L)'
;MEREDPLAKRVLPEQELDEGEKEEISTPKEKTKEPKKDIEGKLPTGQFFILSAIGDEPDKSIQEDAMFKTYQMAFEDKTKEDFDHAIKKLEERGFIAMEKPSGYRVWIKITDKGLEFYQKSK
;
A
#
# COMPACT_ATOMS: atom_id res chain seq x y z
N MET A 1 2.67 -59.27 29.10
CA MET A 1 1.27 -59.13 29.53
C MET A 1 1.24 -57.94 30.47
N GLU A 2 0.75 -56.83 29.94
CA GLU A 2 0.46 -55.57 30.65
C GLU A 2 -0.48 -55.82 31.84
N ARG A 3 -0.32 -55.07 32.94
CA ARG A 3 -1.35 -54.39 33.81
C ARG A 3 -0.58 -53.51 34.82
N GLU A 4 -0.40 -52.23 34.54
CA GLU A 4 -1.25 -51.12 35.02
C GLU A 4 -1.14 -50.86 36.54
N ASP A 5 -0.31 -49.86 36.90
CA ASP A 5 -0.27 -49.25 38.23
C ASP A 5 -1.48 -48.31 38.43
N PRO A 6 -2.25 -48.44 39.52
CA PRO A 6 -3.42 -47.61 39.77
C PRO A 6 -3.06 -46.26 40.42
N LEU A 7 -3.55 -45.20 39.78
CA LEU A 7 -3.69 -43.84 40.31
C LEU A 7 -4.41 -43.82 41.67
N ALA A 8 -3.80 -43.22 42.70
CA ALA A 8 -4.57 -42.54 43.75
C ALA A 8 -3.77 -41.48 44.54
N LYS A 9 -4.10 -40.23 44.23
CA LYS A 9 -4.36 -39.12 45.16
C LYS A 9 -3.17 -38.51 45.92
N ARG A 10 -2.60 -37.47 45.30
CA ARG A 10 -2.31 -36.24 46.05
C ARG A 10 -2.88 -35.06 45.29
N VAL A 11 -3.94 -34.52 45.89
CA VAL A 11 -4.67 -33.32 45.51
C VAL A 11 -3.71 -32.14 45.61
N LEU A 12 -3.52 -31.42 44.51
CA LEU A 12 -2.95 -30.08 44.49
C LEU A 12 -4.05 -29.13 44.02
N PRO A 13 -4.16 -27.95 44.65
CA PRO A 13 -5.34 -27.10 44.59
C PRO A 13 -5.61 -26.58 43.18
N GLU A 14 -6.88 -26.58 42.80
CA GLU A 14 -7.42 -25.81 41.68
C GLU A 14 -7.07 -24.34 41.91
N GLN A 15 -6.10 -23.82 41.14
CA GLN A 15 -5.98 -22.39 40.94
C GLN A 15 -6.81 -22.03 39.71
N GLU A 16 -7.80 -21.19 39.98
CA GLU A 16 -8.70 -20.59 39.02
C GLU A 16 -7.90 -19.95 37.86
N LEU A 17 -8.22 -20.36 36.63
CA LEU A 17 -7.75 -19.71 35.42
C LEU A 17 -8.54 -18.41 35.27
N ASP A 18 -7.99 -17.32 35.77
CA ASP A 18 -8.50 -15.98 35.56
C ASP A 18 -7.51 -15.18 34.69
N GLU A 19 -8.08 -14.66 33.61
CA GLU A 19 -7.60 -13.61 32.72
C GLU A 19 -6.19 -13.73 32.12
N GLY A 20 -6.20 -13.96 30.81
CA GLY A 20 -4.99 -13.88 30.00
C GLY A 20 -4.53 -12.45 29.81
N GLU A 21 -3.22 -12.26 29.94
CA GLU A 21 -2.49 -11.24 29.20
C GLU A 21 -1.28 -11.91 28.58
N LYS A 22 -1.34 -12.10 27.26
CA LYS A 22 -0.15 -12.38 26.46
C LYS A 22 0.56 -11.05 26.29
N GLU A 23 1.72 -10.92 26.92
CA GLU A 23 2.73 -10.00 26.43
C GLU A 23 3.13 -10.43 25.02
N GLU A 24 2.94 -9.55 24.02
CA GLU A 24 3.88 -9.42 22.92
C GLU A 24 3.63 -8.12 22.12
N ILE A 25 4.72 -7.37 21.96
CA ILE A 25 5.10 -6.39 20.90
C ILE A 25 4.37 -5.04 20.73
N SER A 26 5.14 -4.00 21.10
CA SER A 26 5.27 -2.62 20.62
C SER A 26 4.45 -2.12 19.41
N THR A 27 3.87 -0.94 19.62
CA THR A 27 3.11 0.06 18.82
C THR A 27 3.60 0.36 17.37
N PRO A 28 2.99 1.30 16.57
CA PRO A 28 1.67 2.00 16.61
C PRO A 28 0.97 2.05 15.21
N LYS A 29 -0.33 2.42 15.13
CA LYS A 29 -0.85 3.24 14.01
C LYS A 29 -2.25 3.77 14.32
N GLU A 30 -2.30 4.90 14.99
CA GLU A 30 -3.48 5.75 15.02
C GLU A 30 -3.76 6.21 13.59
N LYS A 31 -4.86 5.72 13.00
CA LYS A 31 -5.34 6.14 11.68
C LYS A 31 -5.83 7.58 11.76
N THR A 32 -4.94 8.55 11.57
CA THR A 32 -5.35 9.92 11.25
C THR A 32 -5.89 9.90 9.81
N LYS A 33 -7.21 9.77 9.67
CA LYS A 33 -7.91 10.12 8.43
C LYS A 33 -7.81 11.64 8.26
N GLU A 34 -6.81 12.12 7.53
CA GLU A 34 -6.84 13.51 7.10
C GLU A 34 -7.96 13.70 6.05
N PRO A 35 -8.79 14.75 6.20
CA PRO A 35 -9.82 15.07 5.22
C PRO A 35 -9.15 15.64 3.96
N LYS A 36 -9.36 14.97 2.82
CA LYS A 36 -8.95 15.43 1.50
C LYS A 36 -9.69 16.73 1.16
N LYS A 37 -9.04 17.88 1.43
CA LYS A 37 -9.41 19.14 0.80
C LYS A 37 -8.84 19.09 -0.61
N ASP A 38 -9.69 18.88 -1.61
CA ASP A 38 -9.36 19.10 -3.01
C ASP A 38 -9.01 20.58 -3.18
N ILE A 39 -7.74 20.92 -2.99
CA ILE A 39 -7.19 22.20 -3.37
C ILE A 39 -6.98 22.08 -4.87
N GLU A 40 -7.86 22.73 -5.62
CA GLU A 40 -7.83 22.86 -7.07
C GLU A 40 -6.46 23.42 -7.51
N GLY A 41 -5.50 22.52 -7.73
CA GLY A 41 -4.11 22.86 -8.00
C GLY A 41 -3.07 21.90 -7.42
N LYS A 42 -3.39 21.15 -6.35
CA LYS A 42 -2.47 20.13 -5.80
C LYS A 42 -3.05 18.72 -5.98
N LEU A 43 -2.29 17.87 -6.66
CA LEU A 43 -2.59 16.45 -6.73
C LEU A 43 -2.52 15.84 -5.31
N PRO A 44 -3.42 14.91 -4.95
CA PRO A 44 -3.25 14.08 -3.76
C PRO A 44 -1.87 13.42 -3.75
N THR A 45 -1.29 13.24 -2.56
CA THR A 45 0.10 12.75 -2.40
C THR A 45 0.40 11.50 -3.22
N GLY A 46 -0.51 10.51 -3.24
CA GLY A 46 -0.33 9.29 -4.02
C GLY A 46 -0.33 9.51 -5.54
N GLN A 47 -1.14 10.45 -6.04
CA GLN A 47 -1.17 10.80 -7.46
C GLN A 47 0.09 11.57 -7.87
N PHE A 48 0.53 12.52 -7.05
CA PHE A 48 1.78 13.24 -7.30
C PHE A 48 3.00 12.33 -7.24
N PHE A 49 3.02 11.38 -6.30
CA PHE A 49 4.08 10.38 -6.18
C PHE A 49 4.21 9.54 -7.46
N ILE A 50 3.08 9.03 -7.99
CA ILE A 50 3.10 8.28 -9.26
C ILE A 50 3.61 9.17 -10.39
N LEU A 51 3.10 10.39 -10.51
CA LEU A 51 3.47 11.30 -11.59
C LEU A 51 4.95 11.69 -11.55
N SER A 52 5.50 11.94 -10.35
CA SER A 52 6.92 12.26 -10.15
C SER A 52 7.83 11.06 -10.43
N ALA A 53 7.46 9.87 -9.95
CA ALA A 53 8.21 8.65 -10.22
C ALA A 53 8.36 8.40 -11.74
N ILE A 54 7.27 8.54 -12.51
CA ILE A 54 7.32 8.41 -13.97
C ILE A 54 8.07 9.59 -14.61
N GLY A 55 7.87 10.80 -14.08
CA GLY A 55 8.47 12.03 -14.58
C GLY A 55 9.99 12.10 -14.40
N ASP A 56 10.56 11.38 -13.43
CA ASP A 56 12.00 11.29 -13.21
C ASP A 56 12.68 10.20 -14.05
N GLU A 57 11.94 9.20 -14.53
CA GLU A 57 12.48 8.17 -15.43
C GLU A 57 12.97 8.78 -16.76
N PRO A 58 14.09 8.30 -17.33
CA PRO A 58 14.62 8.82 -18.59
C PRO A 58 13.64 8.65 -19.75
N ASP A 59 12.99 7.48 -19.83
CA ASP A 59 12.02 7.14 -20.88
C ASP A 59 10.59 7.62 -20.57
N LYS A 60 10.43 8.35 -19.45
CA LYS A 60 9.14 8.92 -19.01
C LYS A 60 8.01 7.90 -18.96
N SER A 61 8.36 6.66 -18.68
CA SER A 61 7.47 5.52 -18.64
C SER A 61 7.98 4.49 -17.64
N ILE A 62 7.06 3.71 -17.07
CA ILE A 62 7.36 2.64 -16.11
C ILE A 62 6.37 1.50 -16.27
N GLN A 63 6.78 0.26 -15.98
CA GLN A 63 5.84 -0.86 -15.92
C GLN A 63 4.88 -0.70 -14.74
N GLU A 64 3.58 -0.96 -14.95
CA GLU A 64 2.54 -0.81 -13.93
C GLU A 64 2.86 -1.59 -12.64
N ASP A 65 3.29 -2.85 -12.77
CA ASP A 65 3.64 -3.69 -11.60
C ASP A 65 4.83 -3.12 -10.81
N ALA A 66 5.80 -2.53 -11.50
CA ALA A 66 6.95 -1.91 -10.87
C ALA A 66 6.52 -0.62 -10.14
N MET A 67 5.67 0.19 -10.77
CA MET A 67 5.11 1.38 -10.15
C MET A 67 4.27 1.03 -8.92
N PHE A 68 3.46 -0.04 -8.98
CA PHE A 68 2.69 -0.48 -7.83
C PHE A 68 3.59 -0.90 -6.66
N LYS A 69 4.66 -1.66 -6.91
CA LYS A 69 5.63 -2.02 -5.85
C LYS A 69 6.27 -0.78 -5.23
N THR A 70 6.69 0.18 -6.06
CA THR A 70 7.25 1.46 -5.58
C THR A 70 6.24 2.25 -4.77
N TYR A 71 4.97 2.25 -5.19
CA TYR A 71 3.87 2.89 -4.46
C TYR A 71 3.63 2.23 -3.10
N GLN A 72 3.64 0.89 -3.02
CA GLN A 72 3.50 0.17 -1.74
C GLN A 72 4.66 0.42 -0.79
N MET A 73 5.90 0.50 -1.30
CA MET A 73 7.07 0.84 -0.48
C MET A 73 6.98 2.25 0.10
N ALA A 74 6.40 3.19 -0.64
CA ALA A 74 6.21 4.57 -0.17
C ALA A 74 4.99 4.73 0.76
N PHE A 75 3.97 3.89 0.61
CA PHE A 75 2.72 3.97 1.36
C PHE A 75 2.29 2.59 1.86
N GLU A 76 2.81 2.19 3.02
CA GLU A 76 2.55 0.88 3.65
C GLU A 76 1.06 0.60 3.91
N ASP A 77 0.24 1.64 4.08
CA ASP A 77 -1.20 1.55 4.37
C ASP A 77 -2.08 1.54 3.11
N LYS A 78 -1.49 1.68 1.91
CA LYS A 78 -2.24 1.77 0.65
C LYS A 78 -2.35 0.42 -0.05
N THR A 79 -3.52 0.17 -0.63
CA THR A 79 -3.82 -1.08 -1.34
C THR A 79 -3.64 -0.96 -2.85
N LYS A 80 -3.81 -2.07 -3.58
CA LYS A 80 -3.89 -2.06 -5.05
C LYS A 80 -5.07 -1.21 -5.54
N GLU A 81 -6.21 -1.23 -4.84
CA GLU A 81 -7.35 -0.40 -5.22
C GLU A 81 -7.04 1.11 -5.09
N ASP A 82 -6.29 1.52 -4.05
CA ASP A 82 -5.86 2.91 -3.91
C ASP A 82 -4.95 3.34 -5.07
N PHE A 83 -4.02 2.46 -5.45
CA PHE A 83 -3.14 2.67 -6.59
C PHE A 83 -3.92 2.77 -7.91
N ASP A 84 -4.83 1.83 -8.17
CA ASP A 84 -5.65 1.79 -9.37
C ASP A 84 -6.53 3.02 -9.48
N HIS A 85 -7.11 3.46 -8.36
CA HIS A 85 -7.88 4.69 -8.33
C HIS A 85 -7.01 5.92 -8.61
N ALA A 86 -5.77 5.97 -8.10
CA ALA A 86 -4.84 7.05 -8.40
C ALA A 86 -4.44 7.08 -9.89
N ILE A 87 -4.12 5.92 -10.48
CA ILE A 87 -3.81 5.77 -11.91
C ILE A 87 -5.00 6.24 -12.75
N LYS A 88 -6.21 5.74 -12.45
CA LYS A 88 -7.42 6.13 -13.18
C LYS A 88 -7.66 7.64 -13.11
N LYS A 89 -7.45 8.27 -11.95
CA LYS A 89 -7.61 9.73 -11.79
C LYS A 89 -6.56 10.53 -12.57
N LEU A 90 -5.34 10.04 -12.69
CA LEU A 90 -4.29 10.67 -13.50
C LEU A 90 -4.58 10.50 -15.00
N GLU A 91 -5.08 9.34 -15.42
CA GLU A 91 -5.49 9.07 -16.80
C GLU A 91 -6.72 9.92 -17.20
N GLU A 92 -7.75 10.01 -16.35
CA GLU A 92 -8.93 10.89 -16.55
C GLU A 92 -8.53 12.36 -16.71
N ARG A 93 -7.46 12.81 -16.04
CA ARG A 93 -6.90 14.17 -16.17
C ARG A 93 -6.03 14.34 -17.43
N GLY A 94 -5.72 13.25 -18.12
CA GLY A 94 -4.83 13.20 -19.28
C GLY A 94 -3.36 13.44 -18.92
N PHE A 95 -2.94 13.11 -17.70
CA PHE A 95 -1.54 13.25 -17.25
C PHE A 95 -0.70 12.02 -17.55
N ILE A 96 -1.33 10.85 -17.65
CA ILE A 96 -0.68 9.59 -18.03
C ILE A 96 -1.53 8.87 -19.07
N ALA A 97 -0.91 7.93 -19.77
CA ALA A 97 -1.54 6.99 -20.68
C ALA A 97 -1.03 5.57 -20.40
N MET A 98 -1.93 4.60 -20.49
CA MET A 98 -1.61 3.18 -20.36
C MET A 98 -1.32 2.57 -21.73
N GLU A 99 -0.11 2.06 -21.94
CA GLU A 99 0.30 1.40 -23.18
C GLU A 99 0.48 -0.12 -22.97
N LYS A 100 0.04 -0.92 -23.94
CA LYS A 100 0.21 -2.38 -23.96
C LYS A 100 0.87 -2.81 -25.28
N PRO A 101 2.18 -2.60 -25.45
CA PRO A 101 2.80 -2.60 -26.77
C PRO A 101 2.77 -3.95 -27.50
N SER A 102 2.82 -5.12 -26.84
CA SER A 102 2.65 -6.45 -27.47
C SER A 102 2.65 -7.62 -26.45
N GLY A 103 2.13 -7.46 -25.22
CA GLY A 103 2.18 -8.53 -24.22
C GLY A 103 1.33 -8.31 -22.98
N TYR A 104 1.55 -9.15 -21.96
CA TYR A 104 0.86 -9.10 -20.66
C TYR A 104 1.26 -7.90 -19.78
N ARG A 105 2.33 -7.18 -20.15
CA ARG A 105 2.86 -6.08 -19.35
C ARG A 105 2.24 -4.76 -19.80
N VAL A 106 1.76 -4.01 -18.82
CA VAL A 106 1.20 -2.69 -19.01
C VAL A 106 2.24 -1.65 -18.61
N TRP A 107 2.39 -0.64 -19.45
CA TRP A 107 3.29 0.50 -19.21
C TRP A 107 2.46 1.74 -18.93
N ILE A 108 2.88 2.50 -17.93
CA ILE A 108 2.33 3.81 -17.62
C ILE A 108 3.30 4.84 -18.19
N LYS A 109 2.83 5.71 -19.07
CA LYS A 109 3.64 6.75 -19.70
C LYS A 109 3.08 8.12 -19.35
N ILE A 110 3.95 9.08 -19.03
CA ILE A 110 3.50 10.46 -18.82
C ILE A 110 3.15 11.09 -20.17
N THR A 111 2.10 11.90 -20.22
CA THR A 111 1.77 12.71 -21.39
C THR A 111 2.52 14.03 -21.33
N ASP A 112 2.55 14.78 -22.44
CA ASP A 112 3.11 16.14 -22.46
C ASP A 112 2.44 17.04 -21.40
N LYS A 113 1.12 16.93 -21.26
CA LYS A 113 0.34 17.66 -20.25
C LYS A 113 0.74 17.27 -18.82
N GLY A 114 0.92 15.98 -18.55
CA GLY A 114 1.38 15.50 -17.25
C GLY A 114 2.80 15.95 -16.94
N LEU A 115 3.68 15.95 -17.95
CA LEU A 115 5.07 16.38 -17.83
C LEU A 115 5.17 17.88 -17.55
N GLU A 116 4.41 18.71 -18.25
CA GLU A 116 4.32 20.14 -17.97
C GLU A 116 3.83 20.42 -16.56
N PHE A 117 2.81 19.69 -16.09
CA PHE A 117 2.31 19.82 -14.73
C PHE A 117 3.38 19.44 -13.71
N TYR A 118 4.08 18.32 -13.92
CA TYR A 118 5.15 17.86 -13.05
C TYR A 118 6.29 18.90 -12.96
N GLN A 119 6.75 19.42 -14.09
CA GLN A 119 7.83 20.42 -14.13
C GLN A 119 7.46 21.74 -13.43
N LYS A 120 6.20 22.17 -13.54
CA LYS A 120 5.70 23.37 -12.84
C LYS A 120 5.52 23.17 -11.33
N SER A 121 5.46 21.92 -10.89
CA SER A 121 5.19 21.54 -9.50
C SER A 121 6.45 21.10 -8.73
N LYS A 122 7.61 21.09 -9.39
CA LYS A 122 8.93 20.79 -8.81
C LYS A 122 9.56 22.04 -8.22
#